data_AF-A0A9X6Z2H3-F1
#
_entry.id   AF-A0A9X6Z2H3-F1
#
_cell.length_a   1.000
_cell.length_b   1.000
_cell.length_c   1.000
_cell.angle_alpha   90.00
_cell.angle_beta   90.00
_cell.angle_gamma   90.00
#
_symmetry.space_group_name_H-M   'P 1'
#
loop_
_entity.id
_entity.type
_entity.pdbx_description
1 polymer ?
#
loop_
_entity_poly.entity_id
_entity_poly.type
_entity_poly.pdbx_seq_one_letter_code
_entity_poly.pdbx_strand_id
1 'polypeptide(L)'
;MEVYHIKSKKRETYNVQVKYSILFECALGIAAITHKRLIDTLEKTESGWKGIRQSLTDEMREHLQFVEEHNTWKALLQLLYEEDFQDLSQFNFKIDLLSEEGLKYICLPFLGEKYQEKRTLAASGNVTAIHELMELTQEHQFFSTYIRFICDVDVQVLKSHLIAVMTGWYESVIKKEEEEILSILKRDYEAKNEMNKKMKPEEFVEWATGGVNYMPEPSVHHVLLIPQMTYRPWNIEADIEDTKVFHYPVVNVKIN
;
A
#
# COMPACT_ATOMS: atom_id res chain seq x y z
N MET A 1 30.14 -30.62 23.65
CA MET A 1 29.33 -31.28 22.60
C MET A 1 29.37 -30.38 21.38
N GLU A 2 30.07 -30.80 20.33
CA GLU A 2 30.02 -30.11 19.03
C GLU A 2 28.75 -30.57 18.30
N VAL A 3 27.84 -29.63 18.05
CA VAL A 3 26.62 -29.88 17.28
C VAL A 3 26.97 -29.77 15.80
N TYR A 4 27.04 -30.90 15.10
CA TYR A 4 27.19 -30.94 13.66
C TYR A 4 25.84 -30.63 12.99
N HIS A 5 25.69 -29.41 12.47
CA HIS A 5 24.55 -29.04 11.65
C HIS A 5 24.67 -29.61 10.24
N ILE A 6 24.21 -30.84 10.04
CA ILE A 6 23.94 -31.39 8.71
C ILE A 6 22.70 -30.66 8.18
N LYS A 7 22.87 -29.56 7.42
CA LYS A 7 21.76 -28.89 6.74
C LYS A 7 21.28 -29.78 5.58
N SER A 8 20.36 -30.70 5.86
CA SER A 8 19.78 -31.61 4.84
C SER A 8 18.68 -30.97 3.98
N LYS A 9 18.16 -29.80 4.37
CA LYS A 9 17.24 -28.98 3.58
C LYS A 9 17.86 -27.62 3.27
N LYS A 10 17.80 -27.19 2.00
CA LYS A 10 17.96 -25.77 1.64
C LYS A 10 16.97 -24.96 2.47
N ARG A 11 17.39 -23.83 3.04
CA ARG A 11 16.50 -22.90 3.73
C ARG A 11 15.38 -22.53 2.75
N GLU A 12 14.13 -22.75 3.17
CA GLU A 12 12.97 -22.28 2.41
C GLU A 12 13.02 -20.74 2.37
N THR A 13 12.74 -20.18 1.20
CA THR A 13 12.80 -18.74 0.92
C THR A 13 11.50 -18.31 0.26
N TYR A 14 11.25 -17.01 0.21
CA TYR A 14 10.06 -16.43 -0.40
C TYR A 14 10.17 -16.37 -1.93
N ASN A 15 9.02 -16.30 -2.60
CA ASN A 15 8.94 -16.00 -4.03
C ASN A 15 8.76 -14.50 -4.23
N VAL A 16 9.55 -13.90 -5.14
CA VAL A 16 9.43 -12.47 -5.44
C VAL A 16 8.57 -12.24 -6.67
N GLN A 17 7.56 -11.40 -6.51
CA GLN A 17 6.69 -10.92 -7.58
C GLN A 17 6.93 -9.42 -7.77
N VAL A 18 6.84 -8.95 -9.02
CA VAL A 18 6.86 -7.53 -9.34
C VAL A 18 5.51 -7.19 -9.97
N LYS A 19 4.91 -6.08 -9.56
CA LYS A 19 3.68 -5.54 -10.17
C LYS A 19 3.84 -4.03 -10.33
N TYR A 20 3.14 -3.42 -11.27
CA TYR A 20 3.01 -1.97 -11.34
C TYR A 20 1.58 -1.61 -11.69
N SER A 21 1.11 -0.48 -11.17
CA SER A 21 -0.19 0.08 -11.52
C SER A 21 -0.19 1.57 -11.22
N ILE A 22 -0.83 2.34 -12.09
CA ILE A 22 -1.04 3.77 -11.87
C ILE A 22 -1.91 4.04 -10.64
N LEU A 23 -2.74 3.07 -10.24
CA LEU A 23 -3.60 3.21 -9.06
C LEU A 23 -2.80 3.23 -7.75
N PHE A 24 -1.65 2.53 -7.70
CA PHE A 24 -0.73 2.66 -6.57
C PHE A 24 -0.13 4.07 -6.48
N GLU A 25 0.26 4.68 -7.60
CA GLU A 25 0.70 6.09 -7.61
C GLU A 25 -0.39 7.04 -7.14
N CYS A 26 -1.64 6.76 -7.48
CA CYS A 26 -2.75 7.54 -6.98
C CYS A 26 -2.88 7.43 -5.45
N ALA A 27 -2.91 6.21 -4.90
CA ALA A 27 -3.09 5.97 -3.47
C ALA A 27 -1.89 6.50 -2.65
N LEU A 28 -0.68 6.31 -3.17
CA LEU A 28 0.54 6.89 -2.61
C LEU A 28 0.52 8.43 -2.68
N GLY A 29 0.03 9.02 -3.77
CA GLY A 29 -0.10 10.48 -3.90
C GLY A 29 -1.02 11.07 -2.84
N ILE A 30 -2.17 10.42 -2.64
CA ILE A 30 -3.15 10.75 -1.60
C ILE A 30 -2.53 10.61 -0.20
N ALA A 31 -1.78 9.53 0.06
CA ALA A 31 -1.07 9.34 1.33
C ALA A 31 0.01 10.42 1.55
N ALA A 32 0.82 10.73 0.53
CA ALA A 32 1.92 11.69 0.63
C ALA A 32 1.42 13.11 0.93
N ILE A 33 0.37 13.57 0.24
CA ILE A 33 -0.14 14.94 0.42
C ILE A 33 -0.86 15.14 1.76
N THR A 34 -1.36 14.06 2.36
CA THR A 34 -2.04 14.08 3.67
C THR A 34 -1.10 13.78 4.84
N HIS A 35 0.10 13.24 4.57
CA HIS A 35 1.08 12.89 5.59
C HIS A 35 2.10 14.02 5.86
N LYS A 36 1.68 15.02 6.64
CA LYS A 36 2.48 16.23 6.96
C LYS A 36 3.91 15.98 7.46
N ARG A 37 4.18 14.86 8.14
CA ARG A 37 5.52 14.58 8.73
C ARG A 37 6.56 14.10 7.72
N LEU A 38 6.14 13.63 6.54
CA LEU A 38 7.05 13.04 5.54
C LEU A 38 7.20 13.93 4.31
N ILE A 39 6.29 14.88 4.12
CA ILE A 39 6.17 15.66 2.89
C ILE A 39 7.43 16.48 2.54
N ASP A 40 8.21 16.88 3.56
CA ASP A 40 9.47 17.63 3.45
C ASP A 40 10.69 16.73 3.15
N THR A 41 10.53 15.42 3.31
CA THR A 41 11.58 14.42 3.02
C THR A 41 11.42 13.79 1.64
N LEU A 42 10.36 14.13 0.90
CA LEU A 42 10.09 13.63 -0.45
C LEU A 42 10.86 14.44 -1.50
N GLU A 43 11.15 13.83 -2.63
CA GLU A 43 11.77 14.49 -3.80
C GLU A 43 10.89 15.62 -4.34
N LYS A 44 9.57 15.43 -4.33
CA LYS A 44 8.61 16.49 -4.67
C LYS A 44 8.55 17.51 -3.54
N THR A 45 8.90 18.76 -3.85
CA THR A 45 9.01 19.83 -2.87
C THR A 45 7.68 20.18 -2.21
N GLU A 46 7.73 20.75 -1.00
CA GLU A 46 6.55 21.27 -0.30
C GLU A 46 5.74 22.26 -1.15
N SER A 47 6.43 23.11 -1.92
CA SER A 47 5.77 24.04 -2.86
C SER A 47 5.02 23.31 -3.98
N GLY A 48 5.56 22.20 -4.48
CA GLY A 48 4.90 21.35 -5.48
C GLY A 48 3.62 20.72 -4.92
N TRP A 49 3.68 20.19 -3.69
CA TRP A 49 2.49 19.65 -3.01
C TRP A 49 1.44 20.71 -2.70
N LYS A 50 1.86 21.89 -2.23
CA LYS A 50 0.96 23.04 -2.03
C LYS A 50 0.29 23.46 -3.33
N GLY A 51 1.04 23.50 -4.43
CA GLY A 51 0.52 23.78 -5.76
C GLY A 51 -0.56 22.78 -6.18
N ILE A 52 -0.32 21.48 -5.99
CA ILE A 52 -1.34 20.45 -6.23
C ILE A 52 -2.58 20.73 -5.39
N ARG A 53 -2.43 20.89 -4.07
CA ARG A 53 -3.57 21.12 -3.16
C ARG A 53 -4.39 22.35 -3.55
N GLN A 54 -3.74 23.42 -4.01
CA GLN A 54 -4.37 24.64 -4.49
C GLN A 54 -5.08 24.46 -5.83
N SER A 55 -4.65 23.52 -6.66
CA SER A 55 -5.30 23.22 -7.94
C SER A 55 -6.55 22.33 -7.82
N LEU A 56 -6.71 21.64 -6.69
CA LEU A 56 -7.86 20.77 -6.44
C LEU A 56 -9.13 21.58 -6.17
N THR A 57 -10.28 21.00 -6.55
CA THR A 57 -11.61 21.51 -6.20
C THR A 57 -11.82 21.47 -4.68
N ASP A 58 -12.79 22.25 -4.19
CA ASP A 58 -13.11 22.26 -2.76
C ASP A 58 -13.60 20.89 -2.27
N GLU A 59 -14.43 20.21 -3.06
CA GLU A 59 -14.86 18.82 -2.80
C GLU A 59 -13.67 17.86 -2.64
N MET A 60 -12.66 17.94 -3.52
CA MET A 60 -11.48 17.09 -3.38
C MET A 60 -10.63 17.44 -2.16
N ARG A 61 -10.59 18.72 -1.76
CA ARG A 61 -9.89 19.12 -0.53
C ARG A 61 -10.61 18.60 0.71
N GLU A 62 -11.94 18.56 0.72
CA GLU A 62 -12.73 17.94 1.79
C GLU A 62 -12.45 16.44 1.89
N HIS A 63 -12.41 15.73 0.76
CA HIS A 63 -12.01 14.32 0.75
C HIS A 63 -10.57 14.12 1.24
N LEU A 64 -9.61 14.96 0.85
CA LEU A 64 -8.25 14.86 1.38
C LEU A 64 -8.16 15.18 2.87
N GLN A 65 -9.00 16.10 3.37
CA GLN A 65 -9.10 16.34 4.81
C GLN A 65 -9.65 15.12 5.52
N PHE A 66 -10.68 14.48 4.98
CA PHE A 66 -11.22 13.23 5.51
C PHE A 66 -10.17 12.11 5.53
N VAL A 67 -9.35 12.00 4.48
CA VAL A 67 -8.20 11.08 4.44
C VAL A 67 -7.20 11.40 5.54
N GLU A 68 -6.84 12.67 5.74
CA GLU A 68 -5.89 13.08 6.77
C GLU A 68 -6.41 12.77 8.19
N GLU A 69 -7.69 13.03 8.45
CA GLU A 69 -8.34 12.82 9.74
C GLU A 69 -8.48 11.33 10.09
N HIS A 70 -8.82 10.50 9.10
CA HIS A 70 -9.20 9.10 9.31
C HIS A 70 -8.19 8.09 8.75
N ASN A 71 -7.11 8.52 8.11
CA ASN A 71 -6.08 7.68 7.49
C ASN A 71 -6.64 6.70 6.43
N THR A 72 -7.69 7.08 5.69
CA THR A 72 -8.33 6.22 4.68
C THR A 72 -7.45 5.91 3.46
N TRP A 73 -6.30 6.58 3.32
CA TRP A 73 -5.26 6.17 2.35
C TRP A 73 -4.78 4.74 2.59
N LYS A 74 -4.79 4.26 3.85
CA LYS A 74 -4.44 2.88 4.19
C LYS A 74 -5.47 1.89 3.62
N ALA A 75 -6.76 2.23 3.67
CA ALA A 75 -7.83 1.44 3.08
C ALA A 75 -7.67 1.33 1.55
N LEU A 76 -7.32 2.44 0.87
CA LEU A 76 -7.05 2.41 -0.57
C LEU A 76 -5.91 1.44 -0.92
N LEU A 77 -4.80 1.49 -0.20
CA LEU A 77 -3.68 0.56 -0.43
C LEU A 77 -4.09 -0.89 -0.18
N GLN A 78 -4.84 -1.17 0.88
CA GLN A 78 -5.30 -2.53 1.17
C GLN A 78 -6.22 -3.07 0.08
N LEU A 79 -7.17 -2.25 -0.38
CA LEU A 79 -8.05 -2.63 -1.50
C LEU A 79 -7.27 -2.93 -2.77
N LEU A 80 -6.24 -2.13 -3.08
CA LEU A 80 -5.40 -2.34 -4.25
C LEU A 80 -4.55 -3.62 -4.21
N TYR A 81 -4.37 -4.25 -3.03
CA TYR A 81 -3.65 -5.52 -2.94
C TYR A 81 -4.54 -6.74 -3.22
N GLU A 82 -5.86 -6.59 -3.17
CA GLU A 82 -6.79 -7.71 -3.32
C GLU A 82 -6.80 -8.26 -4.76
N GLU A 83 -6.67 -7.38 -5.77
CA GLU A 83 -6.78 -7.75 -7.18
C GLU A 83 -5.88 -6.90 -8.09
N ASP A 84 -5.59 -7.42 -9.29
CA ASP A 84 -4.82 -6.70 -10.31
C ASP A 84 -5.73 -5.81 -11.17
N PHE A 85 -6.18 -4.70 -10.59
CA PHE A 85 -7.03 -3.71 -11.28
C PHE A 85 -6.31 -3.09 -12.48
N GLN A 86 -6.92 -3.19 -13.66
CA GLN A 86 -6.38 -2.62 -14.89
C GLN A 86 -6.65 -1.12 -15.02
N ASP A 87 -7.75 -0.65 -14.43
CA ASP A 87 -8.18 0.73 -14.49
C ASP A 87 -9.04 1.11 -13.28
N LEU A 88 -9.32 2.41 -13.17
CA LEU A 88 -10.13 2.99 -12.11
C LEU A 88 -11.58 2.45 -12.12
N SER A 89 -12.13 2.09 -13.27
CA SER A 89 -13.51 1.59 -13.36
C SER A 89 -13.64 0.22 -12.71
N GLN A 90 -12.65 -0.66 -12.91
CA GLN A 90 -12.60 -1.97 -12.23
C GLN A 90 -12.46 -1.81 -10.72
N PHE A 91 -11.61 -0.89 -10.27
CA PHE A 91 -11.46 -0.58 -8.85
C PHE A 91 -12.76 -0.07 -8.21
N ASN A 92 -13.41 0.90 -8.84
CA ASN A 92 -14.68 1.45 -8.36
C ASN A 92 -15.78 0.39 -8.32
N PHE A 93 -15.90 -0.40 -9.39
CA PHE A 93 -16.87 -1.50 -9.46
C PHE A 93 -16.65 -2.53 -8.35
N LYS A 94 -15.40 -2.88 -8.05
CA LYS A 94 -15.08 -3.80 -6.96
C LYS A 94 -15.53 -3.24 -5.61
N ILE A 95 -15.27 -1.97 -5.32
CA ILE A 95 -15.71 -1.33 -4.06
C ILE A 95 -17.23 -1.40 -3.93
N ASP A 96 -17.97 -1.08 -5.00
CA ASP A 96 -19.43 -1.13 -5.00
C ASP A 96 -19.96 -2.53 -4.71
N LEU A 97 -19.30 -3.58 -5.23
CA LEU A 97 -19.69 -4.98 -5.01
C LEU A 97 -19.41 -5.51 -3.59
N LEU A 98 -18.46 -4.95 -2.85
CA LEU A 98 -18.10 -5.47 -1.53
C LEU A 98 -19.27 -5.38 -0.54
N SER A 99 -19.49 -6.41 0.28
CA SER A 99 -20.39 -6.29 1.42
C SER A 99 -19.78 -5.35 2.48
N GLU A 100 -20.59 -4.92 3.45
CA GLU A 100 -20.08 -4.15 4.60
C GLU A 100 -18.95 -4.88 5.33
N GLU A 101 -19.21 -6.13 5.71
CA GLU A 101 -18.22 -6.97 6.39
C GLU A 101 -16.98 -7.18 5.51
N GLY A 102 -17.16 -7.44 4.22
CA GLY A 102 -16.04 -7.64 3.29
C GLY A 102 -15.17 -6.41 3.13
N LEU A 103 -15.78 -5.23 2.94
CA LEU A 103 -15.04 -3.97 2.85
C LEU A 103 -14.29 -3.67 4.15
N LYS A 104 -14.96 -3.80 5.31
CA LYS A 104 -14.35 -3.56 6.62
C LYS A 104 -13.20 -4.52 6.87
N TYR A 105 -13.35 -5.81 6.54
CA TYR A 105 -12.28 -6.80 6.68
C TYR A 105 -11.03 -6.40 5.90
N ILE A 106 -11.18 -6.10 4.61
CA ILE A 106 -10.07 -5.69 3.75
C ILE A 106 -9.38 -4.44 4.32
N CYS A 107 -10.17 -3.44 4.75
CA CYS A 107 -9.66 -2.18 5.30
C CYS A 107 -9.08 -2.31 6.72
N LEU A 108 -9.31 -3.40 7.44
CA LEU A 108 -8.66 -3.60 8.74
C LEU A 108 -7.22 -4.09 8.54
N PRO A 109 -6.23 -3.61 9.33
CA PRO A 109 -4.84 -3.99 9.17
C PRO A 109 -4.64 -5.48 9.45
N PHE A 110 -3.78 -6.13 8.65
CA PHE A 110 -3.27 -7.45 8.97
C PHE A 110 -2.24 -7.33 10.09
N LEU A 111 -2.48 -8.05 11.20
CA LEU A 111 -1.60 -8.03 12.38
C LEU A 111 -0.89 -9.39 12.59
N GLY A 112 -0.93 -10.26 11.58
CA GLY A 112 -0.42 -11.63 11.63
C GLY A 112 -1.54 -12.67 11.72
N GLU A 113 -1.22 -13.89 11.26
CA GLU A 113 -2.15 -15.03 11.14
C GLU A 113 -2.95 -15.32 12.41
N LYS A 114 -2.30 -15.24 13.58
CA LYS A 114 -2.94 -15.50 14.88
C LYS A 114 -4.10 -14.55 15.24
N TYR A 115 -4.24 -13.42 14.54
CA TYR A 115 -5.29 -12.43 14.80
C TYR A 115 -6.33 -12.34 13.69
N GLN A 116 -6.29 -13.23 12.69
CA GLN A 116 -7.23 -13.18 11.57
C GLN A 116 -8.68 -13.38 11.99
N GLU A 117 -8.93 -14.34 12.89
CA GLU A 117 -10.28 -14.53 13.43
C GLU A 117 -10.79 -13.27 14.13
N LYS A 118 -9.92 -12.54 14.84
CA LYS A 118 -10.28 -11.26 15.48
C LYS A 118 -10.57 -10.18 14.44
N ARG A 119 -9.80 -10.13 13.34
CA ARG A 119 -10.05 -9.22 12.21
C ARG A 119 -11.42 -9.47 11.58
N THR A 120 -11.79 -10.73 11.35
CA THR A 120 -13.12 -11.12 10.85
C THR A 120 -14.25 -10.73 11.82
N LEU A 121 -14.07 -11.03 13.12
CA LEU A 121 -15.05 -10.65 14.14
C LEU A 121 -15.21 -9.13 14.26
N ALA A 122 -14.11 -8.37 14.17
CA ALA A 122 -14.16 -6.91 14.21
C ALA A 122 -14.87 -6.33 12.97
N ALA A 123 -14.62 -6.89 11.78
CA ALA A 123 -15.29 -6.50 10.54
C ALA A 123 -16.81 -6.71 10.58
N SER A 124 -17.28 -7.73 11.31
CA SER A 124 -18.71 -8.00 11.56
C SER A 124 -19.29 -7.24 12.75
N GLY A 125 -18.53 -6.33 13.37
CA GLY A 125 -19.01 -5.44 14.43
C GLY A 125 -18.88 -5.98 15.85
N ASN A 126 -18.10 -7.05 16.07
CA ASN A 126 -17.86 -7.56 17.43
C ASN A 126 -17.03 -6.56 18.25
N VAL A 127 -17.68 -5.92 19.23
CA VAL A 127 -17.08 -4.87 20.06
C VAL A 127 -15.82 -5.33 20.81
N THR A 128 -15.81 -6.58 21.30
CA THR A 128 -14.65 -7.14 22.00
C THR A 128 -13.46 -7.30 21.06
N ALA A 129 -13.69 -7.86 19.86
CA ALA A 129 -12.63 -8.03 18.87
C ALA A 129 -12.07 -6.68 18.39
N ILE A 130 -12.93 -5.67 18.22
CA ILE A 130 -12.52 -4.30 17.87
C ILE A 130 -11.58 -3.76 18.96
N HIS A 131 -11.97 -3.87 20.23
CA HIS A 131 -11.16 -3.39 21.35
C HIS A 131 -9.80 -4.09 21.42
N GLU A 132 -9.77 -5.42 21.28
CA GLU A 132 -8.53 -6.19 21.31
C GLU A 132 -7.59 -5.81 20.16
N LEU A 133 -8.10 -5.58 18.94
CA LEU A 133 -7.26 -5.11 17.82
C LEU A 133 -6.72 -3.70 18.07
N MET A 134 -7.50 -2.82 18.69
CA MET A 134 -7.04 -1.48 19.08
C MET A 134 -5.92 -1.55 20.13
N GLU A 135 -6.03 -2.44 21.12
CA GLU A 135 -5.00 -2.64 22.14
C GLU A 135 -3.71 -3.21 21.56
N LEU A 136 -3.81 -4.19 20.66
CA LEU A 136 -2.66 -4.77 19.95
C LEU A 136 -1.87 -3.74 19.14
N THR A 137 -2.49 -2.62 18.81
CA THR A 137 -1.92 -1.58 17.93
C THR A 137 -1.71 -0.24 18.62
N GLN A 138 -1.82 -0.18 19.95
CA GLN A 138 -1.74 1.06 20.74
C GLN A 138 -0.42 1.84 20.58
N GLU A 139 0.69 1.15 20.32
CA GLU A 139 2.01 1.75 20.11
C GLU A 139 2.17 2.32 18.69
N HIS A 140 1.27 1.97 17.76
CA HIS A 140 1.31 2.49 16.41
C HIS A 140 0.58 3.83 16.31
N GLN A 141 1.15 4.79 15.59
CA GLN A 141 0.75 6.21 15.61
C GLN A 141 -0.75 6.46 15.34
N PHE A 142 -1.39 5.63 14.49
CA PHE A 142 -2.78 5.87 14.07
C PHE A 142 -3.66 4.62 14.00
N PHE A 143 -3.14 3.42 14.29
CA PHE A 143 -3.91 2.19 14.01
C PHE A 143 -5.12 2.04 14.91
N SER A 144 -5.03 2.35 16.21
CA SER A 144 -6.20 2.23 17.10
C SER A 144 -7.34 3.15 16.69
N THR A 145 -7.06 4.39 16.27
CA THR A 145 -8.09 5.34 15.79
C THR A 145 -8.62 4.94 14.41
N TYR A 146 -7.76 4.44 13.52
CA TYR A 146 -8.13 3.92 12.21
C TYR A 146 -9.06 2.69 12.31
N ILE A 147 -8.71 1.71 13.15
CA ILE A 147 -9.52 0.51 13.38
C ILE A 147 -10.92 0.90 13.89
N ARG A 148 -10.97 1.80 14.89
CA ARG A 148 -12.24 2.33 15.41
C ARG A 148 -13.07 2.96 14.30
N PHE A 149 -12.46 3.84 13.50
CA PHE A 149 -13.13 4.51 12.39
C PHE A 149 -13.70 3.51 11.37
N ILE A 150 -12.90 2.56 10.89
CA ILE A 150 -13.33 1.56 9.88
C ILE A 150 -14.52 0.73 10.39
N CYS A 151 -14.52 0.36 11.67
CA CYS A 151 -15.61 -0.43 12.24
C CYS A 151 -16.91 0.38 12.45
N ASP A 152 -16.80 1.67 12.79
CA ASP A 152 -17.95 2.50 13.16
C ASP A 152 -18.57 3.26 11.97
N VAL A 153 -17.81 3.52 10.90
CA VAL A 153 -18.28 4.28 9.75
C VAL A 153 -19.39 3.55 9.00
N ASP A 154 -20.37 4.31 8.52
CA ASP A 154 -21.36 3.82 7.57
C ASP A 154 -20.67 3.35 6.28
N VAL A 155 -20.99 2.13 5.85
CA VAL A 155 -20.31 1.51 4.69
C VAL A 155 -20.50 2.31 3.41
N GLN A 156 -21.67 2.91 3.19
CA GLN A 156 -21.93 3.68 1.96
C GLN A 156 -21.12 4.97 1.96
N VAL A 157 -21.03 5.64 3.11
CA VAL A 157 -20.14 6.79 3.28
C VAL A 157 -18.69 6.43 2.97
N LEU A 158 -18.19 5.31 3.50
CA LEU A 158 -16.83 4.85 3.24
C LEU A 158 -16.63 4.53 1.74
N LYS A 159 -17.53 3.77 1.12
CA LYS A 159 -17.44 3.44 -0.32
C LYS A 159 -17.41 4.68 -1.20
N SER A 160 -18.39 5.57 -1.02
CA SER A 160 -18.48 6.81 -1.79
C SER A 160 -17.23 7.66 -1.59
N HIS A 161 -16.72 7.77 -0.37
CA HIS A 161 -15.49 8.50 -0.10
C HIS A 161 -14.27 7.90 -0.81
N LEU A 162 -14.06 6.59 -0.71
CA LEU A 162 -12.91 5.91 -1.32
C LEU A 162 -12.94 6.04 -2.85
N ILE A 163 -14.11 5.85 -3.46
CA ILE A 163 -14.30 6.01 -4.91
C ILE A 163 -14.03 7.47 -5.32
N ALA A 164 -14.61 8.44 -4.61
CA ALA A 164 -14.50 9.85 -4.94
C ALA A 164 -13.06 10.35 -4.83
N VAL A 165 -12.35 10.02 -3.73
CA VAL A 165 -10.97 10.46 -3.55
C VAL A 165 -10.01 9.81 -4.55
N MET A 166 -10.20 8.52 -4.84
CA MET A 166 -9.40 7.80 -5.82
C MET A 166 -9.60 8.38 -7.23
N THR A 167 -10.86 8.59 -7.61
CA THR A 167 -11.26 9.11 -8.93
C THR A 167 -10.80 10.55 -9.11
N GLY A 168 -11.11 11.44 -8.16
CA GLY A 168 -10.75 12.84 -8.28
C GLY A 168 -9.24 13.07 -8.22
N TRP A 169 -8.49 12.24 -7.47
CA TRP A 169 -7.02 12.29 -7.52
C TRP A 169 -6.49 11.87 -8.90
N TYR A 170 -6.99 10.75 -9.43
CA TYR A 170 -6.60 10.27 -10.75
C TYR A 170 -6.86 11.34 -11.82
N GLU A 171 -8.06 11.92 -11.85
CA GLU A 171 -8.43 12.93 -12.85
C GLU A 171 -7.66 14.25 -12.71
N SER A 172 -7.45 14.72 -11.47
CA SER A 172 -6.88 16.04 -11.23
C SER A 172 -5.36 16.07 -11.29
N VAL A 173 -4.72 14.97 -10.87
CA VAL A 173 -3.26 14.89 -10.66
C VAL A 173 -2.63 13.96 -11.69
N ILE A 174 -3.08 12.70 -11.73
CA ILE A 174 -2.38 11.65 -12.48
C ILE A 174 -2.61 11.74 -13.98
N LYS A 175 -3.85 11.99 -14.42
CA LYS A 175 -4.26 11.97 -15.83
C LYS A 175 -3.43 12.87 -16.74
N LYS A 176 -2.86 13.96 -16.20
CA LYS A 176 -2.01 14.90 -16.96
C LYS A 176 -0.64 14.31 -17.31
N GLU A 177 -0.15 13.39 -16.49
CA GLU A 177 1.19 12.81 -16.57
C GLU A 177 1.14 11.27 -16.70
N GLU A 178 -0.06 10.70 -16.91
CA GLU A 178 -0.32 9.25 -16.85
C GLU A 178 0.56 8.46 -17.80
N GLU A 179 0.67 8.92 -19.06
CA GLU A 179 1.46 8.23 -20.09
C GLU A 179 2.96 8.19 -19.73
N GLU A 180 3.47 9.29 -19.15
CA GLU A 180 4.85 9.38 -18.70
C GLU A 180 5.10 8.48 -17.48
N ILE A 181 4.23 8.54 -16.48
CA ILE A 181 4.33 7.73 -15.26
C ILE A 181 4.26 6.24 -15.63
N LEU A 182 3.27 5.82 -16.42
CA LEU A 182 3.14 4.44 -16.88
C LEU A 182 4.36 3.97 -17.67
N SER A 183 4.92 4.83 -18.54
CA SER A 183 6.14 4.53 -19.29
C SER A 183 7.35 4.31 -18.37
N ILE A 184 7.48 5.09 -17.30
CA ILE A 184 8.55 4.91 -16.29
C ILE A 184 8.34 3.62 -15.51
N LEU A 185 7.14 3.40 -14.96
CA LEU A 185 6.81 2.22 -14.16
C LEU A 185 6.96 0.93 -14.96
N LYS A 186 6.50 0.91 -16.21
CA LYS A 186 6.60 -0.25 -17.11
C LYS A 186 8.06 -0.60 -17.42
N ARG A 187 8.90 0.39 -17.75
CA ARG A 187 10.32 0.17 -18.02
C ARG A 187 11.04 -0.41 -16.80
N ASP A 188 10.76 0.12 -15.61
CA ASP A 188 11.33 -0.41 -14.37
C ASP A 188 10.84 -1.84 -14.10
N TYR A 189 9.53 -2.10 -14.20
CA TYR A 189 8.94 -3.44 -14.08
C TYR A 189 9.60 -4.46 -15.03
N GLU A 190 9.78 -4.12 -16.31
CA GLU A 190 10.41 -5.00 -17.30
C GLU A 190 11.86 -5.31 -16.92
N ALA A 191 12.64 -4.28 -16.54
CA ALA A 191 14.01 -4.44 -16.09
C ALA A 191 14.12 -5.30 -14.81
N LYS A 192 13.23 -5.07 -13.84
CA LYS A 192 13.19 -5.85 -12.59
C LYS A 192 12.84 -7.32 -12.84
N ASN A 193 11.88 -7.61 -13.71
CA ASN A 193 11.54 -8.99 -14.06
C ASN A 193 12.70 -9.73 -14.75
N GLU A 194 13.46 -9.05 -15.60
CA GLU A 194 14.66 -9.64 -16.21
C GLU A 194 15.77 -9.94 -15.19
N MET A 195 15.88 -9.13 -14.14
CA MET A 195 16.85 -9.35 -13.06
C MET A 195 16.38 -10.40 -12.05
N ASN A 196 15.08 -10.49 -11.78
CA ASN A 196 14.48 -11.51 -10.90
C ASN A 196 14.82 -12.94 -11.40
N LYS A 197 14.87 -13.14 -12.71
CA LYS A 197 15.26 -14.44 -13.33
C LYS A 197 16.72 -14.83 -13.08
N LYS A 198 17.58 -13.88 -12.70
CA LYS A 198 19.04 -14.04 -12.65
C LYS A 198 19.60 -14.02 -11.21
N MET A 199 18.79 -13.60 -10.24
CA MET A 199 19.19 -13.38 -8.86
C MET A 199 18.45 -14.33 -7.92
N LYS A 200 19.00 -14.57 -6.73
CA LYS A 200 18.21 -15.21 -5.66
C LYS A 200 17.18 -14.24 -5.11
N PRO A 201 16.07 -14.72 -4.53
CA PRO A 201 15.03 -13.86 -3.97
C PRO A 201 15.55 -12.73 -3.07
N GLU A 202 16.39 -13.04 -2.09
CA GLU A 202 16.90 -12.06 -1.13
C GLU A 202 17.86 -11.05 -1.78
N GLU A 203 18.74 -11.54 -2.64
CA GLU A 203 19.68 -10.70 -3.42
C GLU A 203 18.90 -9.76 -4.35
N PHE A 204 17.80 -10.23 -4.94
CA PHE A 204 16.95 -9.44 -5.82
C PHE A 204 16.17 -8.37 -5.06
N VAL A 205 15.60 -8.69 -3.90
CA VAL A 205 14.88 -7.71 -3.07
C VAL A 205 15.82 -6.61 -2.60
N GLU A 206 17.01 -6.95 -2.09
CA GLU A 206 18.01 -5.96 -1.68
C GLU A 206 18.41 -5.05 -2.83
N TRP A 207 18.69 -5.62 -4.01
CA TRP A 207 19.03 -4.84 -5.19
C TRP A 207 17.87 -3.97 -5.69
N ALA A 208 16.63 -4.49 -5.70
CA ALA A 208 15.48 -3.79 -6.25
C ALA A 208 15.05 -2.59 -5.38
N THR A 209 15.15 -2.74 -4.07
CA THR A 209 14.77 -1.72 -3.06
C THR A 209 15.89 -0.73 -2.73
N GLY A 210 17.06 -0.87 -3.36
CA GLY A 210 18.21 0.02 -3.11
C GLY A 210 18.91 -0.24 -1.78
N GLY A 211 18.87 -1.49 -1.27
CA GLY A 211 19.64 -1.93 -0.11
C GLY A 211 18.83 -2.45 1.07
N VAL A 212 17.51 -2.66 0.94
CA VAL A 212 16.72 -3.25 2.04
C VAL A 212 17.03 -4.74 2.13
N ASN A 213 17.74 -5.12 3.18
CA ASN A 213 18.08 -6.52 3.45
C ASN A 213 16.93 -7.22 4.19
N TYR A 214 15.98 -7.77 3.42
CA TYR A 214 14.81 -8.48 3.94
C TYR A 214 15.03 -10.00 3.98
N MET A 215 14.99 -10.58 5.18
CA MET A 215 15.22 -12.01 5.41
C MET A 215 13.91 -12.80 5.45
N PRO A 216 13.90 -14.07 4.98
CA PRO A 216 12.69 -14.91 5.03
C PRO A 216 12.18 -15.12 6.45
N GLU A 217 10.86 -14.94 6.60
CA GLU A 217 10.09 -15.11 7.83
C GLU A 217 9.13 -16.30 7.70
N PRO A 218 8.80 -17.02 8.80
CA PRO A 218 7.97 -18.23 8.72
C PRO A 218 6.56 -18.04 8.14
N SER A 219 5.99 -16.83 8.23
CA SER A 219 4.62 -16.52 7.77
C SER A 219 4.59 -15.68 6.49
N VAL A 220 5.74 -15.55 5.80
CA VAL A 220 5.85 -14.77 4.56
C VAL A 220 6.44 -15.66 3.48
N HIS A 221 5.59 -16.18 2.61
CA HIS A 221 6.02 -16.97 1.46
C HIS A 221 6.23 -16.11 0.20
N HIS A 222 5.76 -14.85 0.20
CA HIS A 222 5.86 -13.95 -0.94
C HIS A 222 6.44 -12.58 -0.59
N VAL A 223 7.21 -12.01 -1.53
CA VAL A 223 7.57 -10.59 -1.53
C VAL A 223 7.00 -9.94 -2.78
N LEU A 224 6.18 -8.90 -2.61
CA LEU A 224 5.61 -8.13 -3.69
C LEU A 224 6.35 -6.79 -3.81
N LEU A 225 7.01 -6.57 -4.94
CA LEU A 225 7.71 -5.35 -5.27
C LEU A 225 6.84 -4.49 -6.21
N ILE A 226 6.55 -3.26 -5.79
CA ILE A 226 5.78 -2.28 -6.58
C ILE A 226 6.66 -1.04 -6.81
N PRO A 227 7.01 -0.70 -8.06
CA PRO A 227 7.76 0.52 -8.33
C PRO A 227 6.89 1.73 -8.05
N GLN A 228 7.50 2.78 -7.49
CA GLN A 228 6.83 4.05 -7.25
C GLN A 228 7.68 5.29 -7.61
N MET A 229 7.01 6.38 -7.95
CA MET A 229 7.62 7.72 -8.13
C MET A 229 7.31 8.67 -6.99
N THR A 230 6.09 8.59 -6.45
CA THR A 230 5.54 9.57 -5.50
C THR A 230 6.33 9.73 -4.20
N TYR A 231 6.77 8.62 -3.60
CA TYR A 231 7.41 8.57 -2.27
C TYR A 231 8.94 8.61 -2.33
N ARG A 232 9.55 8.84 -3.49
CA ARG A 232 11.00 8.97 -3.62
C ARG A 232 11.57 9.94 -2.56
N PRO A 233 12.70 9.61 -1.91
CA PRO A 233 13.56 8.44 -2.15
C PRO A 233 13.22 7.21 -1.28
N TRP A 234 12.06 7.17 -0.63
CA TRP A 234 11.77 6.19 0.42
C TRP A 234 11.16 4.89 -0.12
N ASN A 235 11.50 3.77 0.52
CA ASN A 235 10.73 2.54 0.43
C ASN A 235 9.56 2.63 1.40
N ILE A 236 8.37 2.19 0.98
CA ILE A 236 7.20 2.06 1.85
C ILE A 236 6.85 0.58 1.99
N GLU A 237 6.71 0.13 3.22
CA GLU A 237 6.42 -1.26 3.53
C GLU A 237 4.95 -1.45 3.91
N ALA A 238 4.40 -2.60 3.52
CA ALA A 238 3.13 -3.07 4.04
C ALA A 238 3.17 -4.58 4.23
N ASP A 239 2.44 -5.06 5.23
CA ASP A 239 2.23 -6.47 5.47
C ASP A 239 0.78 -6.82 5.11
N ILE A 240 0.62 -7.86 4.30
CA ILE A 240 -0.65 -8.50 3.99
C ILE A 240 -0.50 -10.01 4.20
N GLU A 241 -1.61 -10.73 4.07
CA GLU A 241 -1.62 -12.19 4.19
C GLU A 241 -0.54 -12.82 3.31
N ASP A 242 0.31 -13.61 3.96
CA ASP A 242 1.40 -14.35 3.32
C ASP A 242 2.47 -13.54 2.55
N THR A 243 2.36 -12.21 2.55
CA THR A 243 3.13 -11.36 1.62
C THR A 243 3.67 -10.11 2.30
N LYS A 244 4.98 -9.89 2.13
CA LYS A 244 5.62 -8.60 2.41
C LYS A 244 5.60 -7.73 1.16
N VAL A 245 5.04 -6.53 1.26
CA VAL A 245 4.96 -5.57 0.15
C VAL A 245 6.01 -4.47 0.32
N PHE A 246 6.75 -4.18 -0.74
CA PHE A 246 7.63 -3.01 -0.82
C PHE A 246 7.22 -2.14 -2.01
N HIS A 247 6.81 -0.91 -1.72
CA HIS A 247 6.76 0.17 -2.71
C HIS A 247 8.15 0.81 -2.77
N TYR A 248 8.90 0.55 -3.83
CA TYR A 248 10.29 0.99 -3.94
C TYR A 248 10.43 2.13 -4.95
N PRO A 249 11.31 3.11 -4.69
CA PRO A 249 11.51 4.22 -5.61
C PRO A 249 12.09 3.71 -6.93
N VAL A 250 11.43 4.02 -8.06
CA VAL A 250 12.01 3.76 -9.38
C VAL A 250 13.33 4.51 -9.53
N VAL A 251 14.36 3.87 -10.06
CA VAL A 251 15.66 4.51 -10.27
C VAL A 251 15.59 5.31 -11.57
N ASN A 252 15.95 6.60 -11.55
CA ASN A 252 16.06 7.40 -12.78
C ASN A 252 17.18 6.80 -13.66
N VAL A 253 16.82 5.90 -14.57
CA VAL A 253 17.68 5.58 -15.70
C VAL A 253 17.64 6.82 -16.59
N LYS A 254 18.64 7.69 -16.45
CA LYS A 254 18.83 8.82 -17.38
C LYS A 254 18.76 8.25 -18.79
N ILE A 255 17.81 8.78 -19.57
CA ILE A 255 17.74 8.52 -21.00
C ILE A 255 18.99 9.18 -21.58
N ASN A 256 19.89 8.36 -22.14
CA ASN A 256 21.05 8.83 -22.90
C ASN A 256 20.62 9.60 -24.14
#